data_AF-A0AA35R3A0-F1
#
_entry.id   AF-A0AA35R3A0-F1
#
_cell.length_a   1.000
_cell.length_b   1.000
_cell.length_c   1.000
_cell.angle_alpha   90.00
_cell.angle_beta   90.00
_cell.angle_gamma   90.00
#
_symmetry.space_group_name_H-M   'P 1'
#
loop_
_entity.id
_entity.type
_entity.pdbx_description
1 polymer ?
#
loop_
_entity_poly.entity_id
_entity_poly.type
_entity_poly.pdbx_seq_one_letter_code
_entity_poly.pdbx_strand_id
1 'polypeptide(L)'
;MYDMSVPGIKMKAENEGDRRGHKRSSHSATQKKGRGKQVMPSLQSSELTEQLTSGSYSCMVCCDRVRDRDAVWSCKECHHVFHLGCIGKWAAAPASLVSEKEPSEGWRCPACQNPSDVVPTVYKCYCGKLINPRPRARGELTVPHSCGELCGRSLARNPLSSCQHKCQLLCHPGPCPPCPVTVNRSCPCGRQKYQVSG
;
A
#
# COMPACT_ATOMS: atom_id res chain seq x y z
N MET A 1 52.94 -50.35 -21.96
CA MET A 1 51.99 -51.31 -21.36
C MET A 1 51.16 -50.58 -20.32
N TYR A 2 50.01 -50.04 -20.72
CA TYR A 2 48.70 -50.24 -20.09
C TYR A 2 47.68 -49.44 -20.91
N ASP A 3 46.71 -50.16 -21.47
CA ASP A 3 45.54 -49.65 -22.19
C ASP A 3 44.35 -49.68 -21.22
N MET A 4 43.30 -48.95 -21.62
CA MET A 4 41.87 -49.10 -21.33
C MET A 4 41.31 -48.07 -20.35
N SER A 5 40.23 -47.33 -20.61
CA SER A 5 39.39 -47.00 -21.78
C SER A 5 38.27 -46.11 -21.19
N VAL A 6 37.94 -44.95 -21.77
CA VAL A 6 36.76 -44.14 -21.36
C VAL A 6 35.79 -44.08 -22.54
N PRO A 7 34.53 -44.54 -22.41
CA PRO A 7 33.56 -44.45 -23.49
C PRO A 7 32.74 -43.15 -23.41
N GLY A 8 32.61 -42.50 -24.56
CA GLY A 8 31.78 -41.33 -24.78
C GLY A 8 30.29 -41.64 -24.87
N ILE A 9 29.47 -40.66 -24.44
CA ILE A 9 28.01 -40.73 -24.47
C ILE A 9 27.50 -40.05 -25.74
N LYS A 10 26.78 -40.81 -26.57
CA LYS A 10 25.98 -40.34 -27.70
C LYS A 10 24.51 -40.24 -27.29
N MET A 11 23.85 -39.16 -27.68
CA MET A 11 22.39 -39.01 -27.66
C MET A 11 21.74 -39.85 -28.77
N LYS A 12 20.63 -40.54 -28.49
CA LYS A 12 19.47 -40.68 -29.39
C LYS A 12 18.17 -40.87 -28.58
N ALA A 13 17.12 -40.29 -29.12
CA ALA A 13 15.75 -40.25 -28.64
C ALA A 13 14.97 -41.53 -28.96
N GLU A 14 13.90 -41.78 -28.21
CA GLU A 14 12.53 -42.06 -28.68
C GLU A 14 11.62 -42.26 -27.47
N ASN A 15 10.46 -41.59 -27.47
CA ASN A 15 9.45 -41.63 -26.40
C ASN A 15 8.11 -41.96 -27.06
N GLU A 16 7.50 -43.06 -26.64
CA GLU A 16 6.18 -43.51 -27.08
C GLU A 16 5.28 -43.60 -25.83
N GLY A 17 4.17 -42.87 -25.84
CA GLY A 17 3.32 -42.72 -24.65
C GLY A 17 2.01 -41.98 -24.94
N ASP A 18 1.07 -42.75 -25.49
CA ASP A 18 -0.40 -42.77 -25.35
C ASP A 18 -1.25 -41.47 -25.30
N ARG A 19 -2.31 -41.51 -26.11
CA ARG A 19 -3.33 -40.48 -26.35
C ARG A 19 -4.56 -40.75 -25.48
N ARG A 20 -5.01 -39.77 -24.68
CA ARG A 20 -6.45 -39.58 -24.39
C ARG A 20 -6.81 -38.10 -24.33
N GLY A 21 -7.70 -37.70 -25.23
CA GLY A 21 -8.15 -36.33 -25.41
C GLY A 21 -9.17 -35.88 -24.37
N HIS A 22 -9.26 -34.57 -24.15
CA HIS A 22 -10.39 -33.88 -23.54
C HIS A 22 -10.73 -32.61 -24.35
N LYS A 23 -12.04 -32.42 -24.52
CA LYS A 23 -12.71 -31.51 -25.46
C LYS A 23 -12.40 -30.03 -25.17
N ARG A 24 -12.18 -29.27 -26.25
CA ARG A 24 -12.10 -27.79 -26.24
C ARG A 24 -13.53 -27.25 -26.32
N SER A 25 -14.02 -26.66 -25.23
CA SER A 25 -15.22 -25.81 -25.25
C SER A 25 -14.79 -24.35 -25.35
N SER A 26 -15.06 -23.79 -26.52
CA SER A 26 -15.04 -22.37 -26.85
C SER A 26 -16.09 -21.61 -26.02
N HIS A 27 -15.64 -20.76 -25.10
CA HIS A 27 -16.49 -19.74 -24.49
C HIS A 27 -15.97 -18.34 -24.82
N SER A 28 -16.83 -17.61 -25.52
CA SER A 28 -16.74 -16.25 -26.00
C SER A 28 -16.24 -15.26 -24.95
N ALA A 29 -15.19 -14.53 -25.31
CA ALA A 29 -14.67 -13.38 -24.57
C ALA A 29 -15.67 -12.23 -24.67
N THR A 30 -16.49 -12.06 -23.63
CA THR A 30 -17.28 -10.84 -23.43
C THR A 30 -16.50 -9.87 -22.56
N GLN A 31 -16.00 -8.82 -23.22
CA GLN A 31 -15.21 -7.74 -22.68
C GLN A 31 -16.08 -6.86 -21.76
N LYS A 32 -16.10 -7.17 -20.46
CA LYS A 32 -16.75 -6.31 -19.45
C LYS A 32 -15.77 -5.21 -19.01
N LYS A 33 -16.03 -3.99 -19.48
CA LYS A 33 -15.42 -2.73 -19.00
C LYS A 33 -15.65 -2.58 -17.49
N GLY A 34 -14.59 -2.74 -16.69
CA GLY A 34 -14.61 -2.52 -15.26
C GLY A 34 -14.55 -1.02 -14.94
N ARG A 35 -15.68 -0.48 -14.46
CA ARG A 35 -15.77 0.86 -13.84
C ARG A 35 -14.86 0.88 -12.60
N GLY A 36 -14.06 1.94 -12.47
CA GLY A 36 -13.17 2.15 -11.32
C GLY A 36 -13.92 1.98 -10.00
N LYS A 37 -13.44 1.07 -9.15
CA LYS A 37 -13.92 0.94 -7.78
C LYS A 37 -13.41 2.15 -7.00
N GLN A 38 -14.33 3.06 -6.69
CA GLN A 38 -14.17 4.00 -5.58
C GLN A 38 -14.01 3.13 -4.31
N VAL A 39 -12.79 3.02 -3.80
CA VAL A 39 -12.49 2.27 -2.57
C VAL A 39 -12.99 3.11 -1.40
N MET A 40 -13.99 2.62 -0.66
CA MET A 40 -14.46 3.28 0.55
C MET A 40 -13.30 3.36 1.57
N PRO A 41 -12.97 4.55 2.10
CA PRO A 41 -11.74 4.75 2.89
C PRO A 41 -11.61 3.86 4.14
N SER A 42 -12.71 3.34 4.69
CA SER A 42 -12.67 2.49 5.89
C SER A 42 -12.04 1.11 5.63
N LEU A 43 -12.20 0.54 4.44
CA LEU A 43 -11.73 -0.84 4.14
C LEU A 43 -10.21 -0.94 4.03
N GLN A 44 -9.57 0.11 3.53
CA GLN A 44 -8.12 0.09 3.37
C GLN A 44 -7.39 0.08 4.73
N SER A 45 -7.90 0.84 5.70
CA SER A 45 -7.31 0.89 7.04
C SER A 45 -7.40 -0.45 7.77
N SER A 46 -8.52 -1.16 7.64
CA SER A 46 -8.69 -2.48 8.25
C SER A 46 -7.80 -3.53 7.59
N GLU A 47 -7.75 -3.54 6.25
CA GLU A 47 -6.90 -4.48 5.50
C GLU A 47 -5.42 -4.31 5.85
N LEU A 48 -4.93 -3.07 5.85
CA LEU A 48 -3.55 -2.78 6.26
C LEU A 48 -3.28 -3.21 7.70
N THR A 49 -4.25 -3.03 8.60
CA THR A 49 -4.10 -3.45 10.00
C THR A 49 -3.97 -4.97 10.10
N GLU A 50 -4.79 -5.72 9.37
CA GLU A 50 -4.75 -7.18 9.35
C GLU A 50 -3.45 -7.71 8.75
N GLN A 51 -3.05 -7.22 7.57
CA GLN A 51 -1.81 -7.63 6.91
C GLN A 51 -0.57 -7.26 7.75
N LEU A 52 -0.61 -6.06 8.33
CA LEU A 52 0.25 -5.54 9.40
C LEU A 52 0.50 -6.56 10.50
N THR A 53 -0.59 -6.87 11.18
CA THR A 53 -0.60 -7.61 12.44
C THR A 53 -0.31 -9.10 12.22
N SER A 54 -0.79 -9.66 11.11
CA SER A 54 -0.51 -11.05 10.70
C SER A 54 0.91 -11.25 10.14
N GLY A 55 1.65 -10.15 9.87
CA GLY A 55 2.97 -10.21 9.27
C GLY A 55 2.97 -10.74 7.83
N SER A 56 1.85 -10.59 7.12
CA SER A 56 1.68 -10.98 5.71
C SER A 56 1.96 -9.85 4.73
N TYR A 57 2.04 -8.60 5.20
CA TYR A 57 2.34 -7.44 4.37
C TYR A 57 3.76 -7.50 3.77
N SER A 58 3.89 -7.25 2.47
CA SER A 58 5.17 -7.17 1.76
C SER A 58 5.45 -5.78 1.20
N CYS A 59 6.69 -5.33 1.35
CA CYS A 59 7.19 -4.11 0.74
C CYS A 59 7.36 -4.33 -0.76
N MET A 60 6.61 -3.59 -1.59
CA MET A 60 6.64 -3.78 -3.05
C MET A 60 7.94 -3.31 -3.74
N VAL A 61 8.87 -2.67 -3.02
CA VAL A 61 10.17 -2.26 -3.58
C VAL A 61 11.19 -3.40 -3.51
N CYS A 62 11.26 -4.12 -2.40
CA CYS A 62 12.19 -5.26 -2.23
C CYS A 62 11.51 -6.63 -2.30
N CYS A 63 10.17 -6.67 -2.35
CA CYS A 63 9.35 -7.88 -2.27
C CYS A 63 9.49 -8.69 -0.97
N ASP A 64 10.09 -8.11 0.08
CA ASP A 64 10.22 -8.75 1.40
C ASP A 64 9.12 -8.32 2.37
N ARG A 65 8.87 -9.15 3.40
CA ARG A 65 7.92 -8.85 4.48
C ARG A 65 8.34 -7.63 5.28
N VAL A 66 7.36 -6.78 5.61
CA VAL A 66 7.52 -5.68 6.57
C VAL A 66 7.23 -6.22 7.97
N ARG A 67 8.23 -6.15 8.85
CA ARG A 67 8.19 -6.68 10.22
C ARG A 67 8.06 -5.55 11.23
N ASP A 68 7.58 -5.87 12.42
CA ASP A 68 7.40 -4.92 13.53
C ASP A 68 8.64 -4.11 13.91
N ARG A 69 9.82 -4.72 13.75
CA ARG A 69 11.12 -4.10 14.09
C ARG A 69 11.65 -3.19 12.99
N ASP A 70 11.05 -3.24 11.80
CA ASP A 70 11.54 -2.48 10.67
C ASP A 70 11.18 -1.00 10.83
N ALA A 71 12.12 -0.14 10.45
CA ALA A 71 11.82 1.26 10.19
C ALA A 71 11.03 1.37 8.89
N VAL A 72 9.86 2.01 8.93
CA VAL A 72 8.95 2.10 7.78
C VAL A 72 8.58 3.53 7.44
N TRP A 73 8.09 3.71 6.22
CA TRP A 73 7.41 4.91 5.78
C TRP A 73 6.10 4.52 5.10
N SER A 74 5.05 5.31 5.33
CA SER A 74 3.76 5.14 4.64
C SER A 74 3.44 6.36 3.79
N CYS A 75 3.02 6.14 2.55
CA CYS A 75 2.60 7.23 1.66
C CYS A 75 1.39 7.98 2.25
N LYS A 76 1.41 9.30 2.23
CA LYS A 76 0.29 10.12 2.75
C LYS A 76 -0.95 10.06 1.85
N GLU A 77 -0.74 9.78 0.56
CA GLU A 77 -1.82 9.73 -0.43
C GLU A 77 -2.45 8.33 -0.47
N CYS A 78 -1.64 7.30 -0.80
CA CYS A 78 -2.15 5.94 -0.98
C CYS A 78 -1.95 5.00 0.22
N HIS A 79 -1.30 5.45 1.29
CA HIS A 79 -1.13 4.71 2.55
C HIS A 79 -0.40 3.36 2.49
N HIS A 80 0.19 3.00 1.34
CA HIS A 80 1.07 1.83 1.25
C HIS A 80 2.31 2.02 2.14
N VAL A 81 2.77 0.92 2.74
CA VAL A 81 3.87 0.88 3.70
C VAL A 81 5.11 0.32 3.00
N PHE A 82 6.25 0.95 3.24
CA PHE A 82 7.54 0.56 2.67
C PHE A 82 8.59 0.58 3.77
N HIS A 83 9.63 -0.23 3.64
CA HIS A 83 10.82 -0.02 4.47
C HIS A 83 11.39 1.36 4.20
N LEU A 84 11.80 2.06 5.26
CA LEU A 84 12.35 3.43 5.15
C LEU A 84 13.59 3.45 4.23
N GLY A 85 14.48 2.46 4.35
CA GLY A 85 15.64 2.34 3.47
C GLY A 85 15.27 2.05 2.01
N CYS A 86 14.21 1.28 1.77
CA CYS A 86 13.75 0.94 0.41
C CYS A 86 13.17 2.17 -0.29
N ILE A 87 12.32 2.94 0.40
CA ILE A 87 11.75 4.15 -0.21
C ILE A 87 12.80 5.23 -0.43
N GLY A 88 13.81 5.35 0.45
CA GLY A 88 14.92 6.28 0.26
C GLY A 88 15.74 5.96 -1.00
N LYS A 89 16.06 4.68 -1.22
CA LYS A 89 16.73 4.23 -2.46
C LYS A 89 15.87 4.43 -3.70
N TRP A 90 14.58 4.14 -3.60
CA TRP A 90 13.64 4.35 -4.69
C TRP A 90 13.58 5.82 -5.12
N ALA A 91 13.44 6.74 -4.17
CA ALA A 91 13.33 8.17 -4.43
C ALA A 91 14.56 8.77 -5.13
N ALA A 92 15.73 8.14 -5.01
CA ALA A 92 16.96 8.52 -5.71
C ALA A 92 17.12 7.83 -7.08
N ALA A 93 16.27 6.86 -7.42
CA ALA A 93 16.36 6.13 -8.67
C ALA A 93 15.78 6.96 -9.83
N PRO A 94 16.40 6.94 -11.03
CA PRO A 94 15.90 7.67 -12.21
C PRO A 94 14.44 7.36 -12.54
N ALA A 95 14.03 6.10 -12.40
CA ALA A 95 12.66 5.64 -12.67
C ALA A 95 11.60 6.26 -11.74
N SER A 96 12.01 6.89 -10.64
CA SER A 96 11.10 7.57 -9.71
C SER A 96 10.97 9.07 -10.00
N LEU A 97 11.87 9.69 -10.77
CA LEU A 97 11.90 11.13 -10.93
C LEU A 97 10.66 11.63 -11.68
N VAL A 98 10.13 12.78 -11.26
CA VAL A 98 9.01 13.43 -11.95
C VAL A 98 9.44 13.91 -13.34
N SER A 99 10.67 14.42 -13.43
CA SER A 99 11.34 14.86 -14.65
C SER A 99 12.81 14.48 -14.61
N GLU A 100 13.32 13.97 -15.72
CA GLU A 100 14.76 13.65 -15.87
C GLU A 100 15.62 14.91 -16.03
N LYS A 101 15.01 16.03 -16.48
CA LYS A 101 15.72 17.29 -16.75
C LYS A 101 15.86 18.15 -15.51
N GLU A 102 14.92 18.05 -14.58
CA GLU A 102 14.83 18.91 -13.40
C GLU A 102 14.67 18.04 -12.13
N PRO A 103 15.78 17.60 -11.51
CA PRO A 103 15.76 16.73 -10.32
C PRO A 103 15.04 17.35 -9.11
N SER A 104 14.85 18.67 -9.11
CA SER A 104 14.11 19.40 -8.07
C SER A 104 12.60 19.21 -8.14
N GLU A 105 12.05 18.65 -9.23
CA GLU A 105 10.61 18.36 -9.34
C GLU A 105 10.17 17.16 -8.49
N GLY A 106 11.12 16.50 -7.80
CA GLY A 106 10.86 15.45 -6.84
C GLY A 106 10.73 14.06 -7.46
N TRP A 107 10.14 13.15 -6.70
CA TRP A 107 10.05 11.73 -7.02
C TRP A 107 8.61 11.22 -6.84
N ARG A 108 8.30 10.07 -7.44
CA ARG A 108 6.98 9.47 -7.48
C ARG A 108 6.91 8.26 -6.56
N CYS A 109 5.83 8.17 -5.79
CA CYS A 109 5.55 7.00 -4.96
C CYS A 109 5.46 5.72 -5.83
N PRO A 110 6.14 4.61 -5.46
CA PRO A 110 6.10 3.37 -6.24
C PRO A 110 4.68 2.81 -6.44
N ALA A 111 3.79 3.01 -5.46
CA ALA A 111 2.44 2.46 -5.47
C ALA A 111 1.43 3.31 -6.25
N CYS A 112 1.47 4.64 -6.09
CA CYS A 112 0.41 5.53 -6.61
C CYS A 112 0.90 6.62 -7.56
N GLN A 113 2.20 6.72 -7.79
CA GLN A 113 2.81 7.72 -8.68
C GLN A 113 2.59 9.19 -8.28
N ASN A 114 1.99 9.45 -7.10
CA ASN A 114 1.87 10.80 -6.57
C ASN A 114 3.27 11.39 -6.33
N PRO A 115 3.53 12.62 -6.78
CA PRO A 115 4.82 13.27 -6.61
C PRO A 115 5.04 13.65 -5.14
N SER A 116 6.31 13.70 -4.74
CA SER A 116 6.79 14.14 -3.45
C SER A 116 8.13 14.84 -3.66
N ASP A 117 8.27 16.01 -3.07
CA ASP A 117 9.50 16.81 -3.02
C ASP A 117 10.43 16.36 -1.88
N VAL A 118 9.87 15.78 -0.82
CA VAL A 118 10.64 15.31 0.34
C VAL A 118 10.95 13.82 0.24
N VAL A 119 12.23 13.45 0.33
CA VAL A 119 12.67 12.06 0.52
C VAL A 119 12.54 11.69 2.00
N PRO A 120 11.81 10.62 2.37
CA PRO A 120 11.62 10.26 3.77
C PRO A 120 12.91 9.73 4.40
N THR A 121 13.38 10.39 5.47
CA THR A 121 14.57 9.98 6.24
C THR A 121 14.27 9.67 7.70
N VAL A 122 13.05 9.96 8.17
CA VAL A 122 12.66 9.80 9.58
C VAL A 122 11.53 8.79 9.71
N TYR A 123 11.75 7.75 10.51
CA TYR A 123 10.72 6.78 10.86
C TYR A 123 9.77 7.37 11.91
N LYS A 124 8.50 7.53 11.54
CA LYS A 124 7.43 8.02 12.42
C LYS A 124 6.26 7.05 12.43
N CYS A 125 5.46 7.08 13.50
CA CYS A 125 4.18 6.41 13.51
C CYS A 125 3.19 7.01 12.49
N TYR A 126 2.09 6.31 12.19
CA TYR A 126 1.13 6.74 11.16
C TYR A 126 0.48 8.10 11.39
N CYS A 127 0.29 8.53 12.65
CA CYS A 127 -0.23 9.87 12.96
C CYS A 127 0.86 10.95 12.99
N GLY A 128 2.14 10.57 12.87
CA GLY A 128 3.29 11.48 12.84
C GLY A 128 3.72 12.04 14.20
N LYS A 129 3.02 11.71 15.29
CA LYS A 129 3.28 12.25 16.64
C LYS A 129 4.53 11.68 17.30
N LEU A 130 4.87 10.42 17.02
CA LEU A 130 5.98 9.72 17.64
C LEU A 130 7.03 9.35 16.58
N ILE A 131 8.28 9.69 16.84
CA ILE A 131 9.45 9.24 16.08
C ILE A 131 9.90 7.90 16.67
N ASN A 132 10.27 6.94 15.81
CA ASN A 132 10.73 5.60 16.19
C ASN A 132 9.79 4.92 17.21
N PRO A 133 8.52 4.64 16.84
CA PRO A 133 7.61 3.91 17.73
C PRO A 133 8.21 2.57 18.12
N ARG A 134 8.00 2.17 19.39
CA ARG A 134 8.54 0.92 19.91
C ARG A 134 7.89 -0.26 19.18
N PRO A 135 8.65 -1.33 18.88
CA PRO A 135 8.06 -2.59 18.42
C PRO A 135 7.08 -3.11 19.48
N ARG A 136 6.02 -3.78 19.02
CA ARG A 136 4.98 -4.33 19.90
C ARG A 136 5.56 -5.32 20.88
N ALA A 137 5.14 -5.24 22.13
CA ALA A 137 5.48 -6.27 23.11
C ALA A 137 4.71 -7.57 22.81
N ARG A 138 5.23 -8.70 23.29
CA ARG A 138 4.53 -10.00 23.18
C ARG A 138 3.17 -9.89 23.87
N GLY A 139 2.10 -10.20 23.13
CA GLY A 139 0.72 -10.18 23.65
C GLY A 139 0.04 -8.81 23.55
N GLU A 140 0.72 -7.78 23.04
CA GLU A 140 0.13 -6.46 22.84
C GLU A 140 -0.66 -6.39 21.52
N LEU A 141 -1.91 -5.92 21.59
CA LEU A 141 -2.85 -5.83 20.45
C LEU A 141 -2.75 -4.50 19.69
N THR A 142 -1.72 -3.70 19.91
CA THR A 142 -1.51 -2.48 19.13
C THR A 142 -1.21 -2.82 17.68
N VAL A 143 -1.40 -1.88 16.76
CA VAL A 143 -1.05 -2.11 15.35
C VAL A 143 0.45 -1.88 15.17
N PRO A 144 1.17 -2.69 14.37
CA PRO A 144 2.57 -2.43 14.01
C PRO A 144 2.82 -0.98 13.62
N HIS A 145 3.96 -0.43 14.05
CA HIS A 145 4.40 0.92 13.70
C HIS A 145 3.44 2.05 14.15
N SER A 146 2.40 1.74 14.94
CA SER A 146 1.56 2.74 15.59
C SER A 146 2.19 3.21 16.90
N CYS A 147 1.73 4.36 17.41
CA CYS A 147 2.19 4.88 18.71
C CYS A 147 1.29 4.49 19.89
N GLY A 148 0.24 3.70 19.68
CA GLY A 148 -0.73 3.34 20.74
C GLY A 148 -1.70 4.46 21.16
N GLU A 149 -1.32 5.74 20.99
CA GLU A 149 -2.16 6.90 21.33
C GLU A 149 -3.28 7.18 20.32
N LEU A 150 -4.23 8.03 20.71
CA LEU A 150 -5.25 8.57 19.81
C LEU A 150 -4.61 9.20 18.55
N CYS A 151 -5.14 8.87 17.38
CA CYS A 151 -4.64 9.27 16.07
C CYS A 151 -4.60 10.80 15.93
N GLY A 152 -5.72 11.49 16.15
CA GLY A 152 -5.79 12.95 16.14
C GLY A 152 -5.53 13.62 14.79
N ARG A 153 -5.39 12.87 13.68
CA ARG A 153 -5.36 13.43 12.32
C ARG A 153 -6.68 14.17 12.03
N SER A 154 -6.61 15.26 11.28
CA SER A 154 -7.79 16.03 10.88
C SER A 154 -8.72 15.18 9.99
N LEU A 155 -10.02 15.21 10.26
CA LEU A 155 -11.03 14.54 9.45
C LEU A 155 -11.55 15.40 8.28
N ALA A 156 -11.05 16.63 8.13
CA ALA A 156 -11.39 17.57 7.07
C ALA A 156 -10.90 17.11 5.68
N ARG A 157 -11.31 15.93 5.21
CA ARG A 157 -10.89 15.36 3.92
C ARG A 157 -11.84 15.68 2.79
N ASN A 158 -13.04 16.19 3.08
CA ASN A 158 -13.94 16.72 2.07
C ASN A 158 -13.82 18.25 2.02
N PRO A 159 -13.36 18.83 0.89
CA PRO A 159 -13.30 20.29 0.69
C PRO A 159 -14.65 20.99 0.89
N LEU A 160 -15.76 20.26 0.73
CA LEU A 160 -17.13 20.74 0.91
C LEU A 160 -17.60 20.71 2.38
N SER A 161 -16.83 20.09 3.27
CA SER A 161 -17.15 19.98 4.69
C SER A 161 -16.21 20.86 5.53
N SER A 162 -16.76 21.81 6.30
CA SER A 162 -15.97 22.54 7.32
C SER A 162 -15.82 21.71 8.61
N CYS A 163 -15.50 20.43 8.47
CA CYS A 163 -15.38 19.52 9.60
C CYS A 163 -14.07 19.81 10.36
N GLN A 164 -14.16 20.38 11.55
CA GLN A 164 -13.01 20.70 12.39
C GLN A 164 -12.62 19.54 13.34
N HIS A 165 -13.22 18.37 13.15
CA HIS A 165 -13.03 17.23 14.04
C HIS A 165 -11.70 16.51 13.80
N LYS A 166 -11.17 15.94 14.88
CA LYS A 166 -9.98 15.08 14.86
C LYS A 166 -10.39 13.62 15.00
N CYS A 167 -9.62 12.74 14.38
CA CYS A 167 -9.80 11.29 14.50
C CYS A 167 -9.63 10.85 15.96
N GLN A 168 -10.66 10.20 16.49
CA GLN A 168 -10.71 9.66 17.87
C GLN A 168 -10.36 8.16 17.93
N LEU A 169 -9.95 7.54 16.82
CA LEU A 169 -9.42 6.17 16.84
C LEU A 169 -7.99 6.17 17.36
N LEU A 170 -7.50 5.02 17.84
CA LEU A 170 -6.07 4.81 18.09
C LEU A 170 -5.27 5.00 16.80
N CYS A 171 -3.97 5.32 16.92
CA CYS A 171 -3.07 5.45 15.79
C CYS A 171 -3.15 4.20 14.90
N HIS A 172 -3.49 4.41 13.63
CA HIS A 172 -3.84 3.34 12.71
C HIS A 172 -3.20 3.59 11.33
N PRO A 173 -2.85 2.54 10.57
CA PRO A 173 -2.44 2.67 9.18
C PRO A 173 -3.62 3.11 8.32
N GLY A 174 -3.35 3.54 7.09
CA GLY A 174 -4.44 3.89 6.19
C GLY A 174 -5.12 5.24 6.49
N PRO A 175 -6.11 5.60 5.68
CA PRO A 175 -6.87 6.84 5.84
C PRO A 175 -7.80 6.79 7.06
N CYS A 176 -8.06 7.94 7.69
CA CYS A 176 -9.07 8.04 8.76
C CYS A 176 -10.48 7.79 8.22
N PRO A 177 -11.40 7.20 9.01
CA PRO A 177 -12.80 7.11 8.60
C PRO A 177 -13.40 8.52 8.37
N PRO A 178 -14.49 8.63 7.59
CA PRO A 178 -15.24 9.88 7.49
C PRO A 178 -15.75 10.32 8.86
N CYS A 179 -16.03 11.61 9.04
CA CYS A 179 -16.56 12.07 10.30
C CYS A 179 -17.98 11.53 10.52
N PRO A 180 -18.28 10.91 11.68
CA PRO A 180 -19.64 10.45 11.99
C PRO A 180 -20.62 11.60 12.22
N VAL A 181 -20.12 12.83 12.42
CA VAL A 181 -20.97 14.01 12.61
C VAL A 181 -21.46 14.50 11.26
N THR A 182 -22.78 14.52 11.11
CA THR A 182 -23.46 15.07 9.95
C THR A 182 -23.73 16.56 10.17
N VAL A 183 -23.38 17.41 9.21
CA VAL A 183 -23.70 18.83 9.25
C VAL A 183 -24.78 19.16 8.22
N ASN A 184 -25.75 19.97 8.63
CA ASN A 184 -26.78 20.49 7.73
C ASN A 184 -26.18 21.63 6.89
N ARG A 185 -26.24 21.51 5.57
CA ARG A 185 -25.87 22.55 4.62
C ARG A 185 -27.08 23.04 3.88
N SER A 186 -27.10 24.33 3.59
CA SER A 186 -28.07 24.92 2.67
C SER A 186 -27.46 24.97 1.28
N CYS A 187 -28.23 24.64 0.25
CA CYS A 187 -27.88 24.94 -1.13
C CYS A 187 -27.57 26.44 -1.25
N PRO A 188 -26.57 26.85 -2.04
CA PRO A 188 -26.35 28.26 -2.36
C PRO A 188 -27.60 28.95 -2.92
N CYS A 189 -28.47 28.18 -3.58
CA CYS A 189 -29.77 28.60 -4.07
C CYS A 189 -30.84 28.83 -2.99
N GLY A 190 -30.59 28.50 -1.72
CA GLY A 190 -31.50 28.66 -0.57
C GLY A 190 -32.69 27.70 -0.51
N ARG A 191 -33.01 27.00 -1.61
CA ARG A 191 -34.25 26.19 -1.75
C ARG A 191 -34.23 24.84 -1.07
N GLN A 192 -33.05 24.31 -0.74
CA GLN A 192 -32.91 22.97 -0.18
C GLN A 192 -31.84 22.93 0.90
N LYS A 193 -32.14 22.22 1.99
CA LYS A 193 -31.15 21.82 2.99
C LYS A 193 -30.78 20.36 2.74
N TYR A 194 -29.51 20.03 2.83
CA TYR A 194 -28.99 18.68 2.66
C TYR A 194 -28.00 18.36 3.77
N GLN A 195 -27.93 17.08 4.12
CA GLN A 195 -27.02 16.56 5.12
C GLN A 195 -25.76 16.07 4.44
N VAL A 196 -24.59 16.52 4.92
CA VAL A 196 -23.30 15.96 4.51
C VAL A 196 -22.58 15.43 5.73
N SER A 197 -22.06 14.22 5.62
CA SER A 197 -21.05 13.72 6.54
C SER A 197 -19.80 14.61 6.43
N GLY A 198 -19.24 14.95 7.59
CA GLY A 198 -18.00 15.74 7.68
C GLY A 198 -16.74 14.95 7.37
#